data_AF-A0A958XPC2-F1
#
_entry.id   AF-A0A958XPC2-F1
#
_cell.length_a   1.000
_cell.length_b   1.000
_cell.length_c   1.000
_cell.angle_alpha   90.00
_cell.angle_beta   90.00
_cell.angle_gamma   90.00
#
_symmetry.space_group_name_H-M   'P 1'
#
loop_
_entity.id
_entity.type
_entity.pdbx_description
1 polymer ?
#
loop_
_entity_poly.entity_id
_entity_poly.type
_entity_poly.pdbx_seq_one_letter_code
_entity_poly.pdbx_strand_id
1 'polypeptide(L)'
;MMADPVLFPAGPPPTVADVERIAALADPVVRNLQITQCYFELSTAVASRIGPGANWCTFATWASRQAGQTIRKEDLARTLEAKLRYGPAAAPLPEGAAGDAAPAATVDETIWQVLDPTAPFDRAGDAVARGNLKVFAEIGHEFARFCATCLENDAYD
;
A
#
# COMPACT_ATOMS: atom_id res chain seq x y z
N MET A 1 -0.09 17.62 29.04
CA MET A 1 1.23 17.60 28.39
C MET A 1 1.02 17.05 26.99
N MET A 2 0.71 17.91 26.02
CA MET A 2 0.66 17.50 24.61
C MET A 2 2.11 17.20 24.21
N ALA A 3 2.37 16.02 23.68
CA ALA A 3 3.69 15.69 23.17
C ALA A 3 4.06 16.72 22.08
N ASP A 4 5.27 17.27 22.19
CA ASP A 4 5.87 18.06 21.13
C ASP A 4 5.85 17.18 19.87
N PRO A 5 5.22 17.60 18.76
CA PRO A 5 5.22 16.80 17.55
C PRO A 5 6.69 16.59 17.15
N VAL A 6 7.08 15.32 16.96
CA VAL A 6 8.40 14.97 16.46
C VAL A 6 8.56 15.63 15.09
N LEU A 7 9.19 16.81 15.07
CA LEU A 7 9.63 17.48 13.86
C LEU A 7 10.84 16.70 13.36
N PHE A 8 10.59 15.71 12.50
CA PHE A 8 11.65 15.15 11.68
C PHE A 8 12.29 16.30 10.88
N PRO A 9 13.63 16.38 10.78
CA PRO A 9 14.26 17.42 9.98
C PRO A 9 13.72 17.31 8.55
N ALA A 10 12.95 18.31 8.14
CA ALA A 10 12.40 18.37 6.80
C ALA A 10 13.56 18.63 5.86
N GLY A 11 13.94 17.62 5.06
CA GLY A 11 14.72 17.85 3.87
C GLY A 11 13.99 18.79 2.90
N PRO A 12 14.64 19.23 1.82
CA PRO A 12 13.95 20.01 0.80
C PRO A 12 12.69 19.27 0.33
N PRO A 13 11.60 19.99 0.01
CA PRO A 13 10.37 19.36 -0.46
C PRO A 13 10.65 18.53 -1.72
N PRO A 14 9.97 17.38 -1.92
CA PRO A 14 10.09 16.62 -3.14
C PRO A 14 9.80 17.46 -4.38
N THR A 15 10.63 17.30 -5.41
CA THR A 15 10.52 18.06 -6.66
C THR A 15 9.66 17.32 -7.68
N VAL A 16 9.26 18.02 -8.74
CA VAL A 16 8.61 17.40 -9.91
C VAL A 16 9.48 16.28 -10.50
N ALA A 17 10.80 16.47 -10.56
CA ALA A 17 11.73 15.46 -11.05
C ALA A 17 11.75 14.21 -10.15
N ASP A 18 11.58 14.37 -8.83
CA ASP A 18 11.44 13.23 -7.92
C ASP A 18 10.17 12.43 -8.19
N VAL A 19 9.04 13.12 -8.41
CA VAL A 19 7.75 12.49 -8.75
C VAL A 19 7.89 11.71 -10.07
N GLU A 20 8.46 12.32 -11.10
CA GLU A 20 8.68 11.68 -12.42
C GLU A 20 9.59 10.45 -12.30
N ARG A 21 10.70 10.58 -11.55
CA ARG A 21 11.63 9.48 -11.29
C ARG A 21 10.94 8.31 -10.58
N ILE A 22 10.11 8.59 -9.57
CA ILE A 22 9.36 7.57 -8.84
C ILE A 22 8.32 6.91 -9.76
N ALA A 23 7.58 7.71 -10.52
CA ALA A 23 6.54 7.22 -11.44
C ALA A 23 7.11 6.29 -12.52
N ALA A 24 8.34 6.52 -12.96
CA ALA A 24 9.04 5.71 -13.96
C ALA A 24 9.56 4.35 -13.44
N LEU A 25 9.52 4.09 -12.13
CA LEU A 25 9.97 2.80 -11.57
C LEU A 25 9.09 1.65 -12.05
N ALA A 26 9.70 0.59 -12.58
CA ALA A 26 8.96 -0.55 -13.13
C ALA A 26 8.32 -1.41 -12.02
N ASP A 27 9.07 -1.69 -10.95
CA ASP A 27 8.61 -2.51 -9.83
C ASP A 27 7.52 -1.78 -9.03
N PRO A 28 6.26 -2.28 -9.02
CA PRO A 28 5.15 -1.62 -8.35
C PRO A 28 5.30 -1.58 -6.82
N VAL A 29 6.01 -2.55 -6.21
CA VAL A 29 6.23 -2.59 -4.76
C VAL A 29 7.21 -1.49 -4.36
N VAL A 30 8.36 -1.43 -5.02
CA VAL A 30 9.38 -0.40 -4.78
C VAL A 30 8.82 0.98 -5.11
N ARG A 31 8.12 1.11 -6.24
CA ARG A 31 7.44 2.34 -6.63
C ARG A 31 6.46 2.80 -5.57
N ASN A 32 5.56 1.93 -5.10
CA ASN A 32 4.57 2.31 -4.10
C ASN A 32 5.20 2.72 -2.76
N LEU A 33 6.30 2.09 -2.36
CA LEU A 33 7.04 2.50 -1.17
C LEU A 33 7.54 3.94 -1.31
N GLN A 34 8.14 4.28 -2.45
CA GLN A 34 8.62 5.64 -2.71
C GLN A 34 7.48 6.65 -2.88
N ILE A 35 6.35 6.27 -3.50
CA ILE A 35 5.14 7.11 -3.55
C ILE A 35 4.67 7.47 -2.13
N THR A 36 4.61 6.47 -1.24
CA THR A 36 4.15 6.66 0.14
C THR A 36 5.08 7.61 0.90
N GLN A 37 6.40 7.43 0.74
CA GLN A 37 7.40 8.30 1.35
C GLN A 37 7.33 9.73 0.79
N CYS A 38 7.20 9.89 -0.53
CA CYS A 38 7.10 11.19 -1.18
C CYS A 38 5.85 11.96 -0.70
N TYR A 39 4.70 11.30 -0.54
CA TYR A 39 3.53 11.94 0.05
C TYR A 39 3.74 12.37 1.50
N PHE A 40 4.46 11.59 2.30
CA PHE A 40 4.80 11.96 3.68
C PHE A 40 5.69 13.21 3.72
N GLU A 41 6.67 13.29 2.84
CA GLU A 41 7.57 14.44 2.71
C GLU A 41 6.83 15.69 2.23
N LEU A 42 5.97 15.57 1.21
CA LEU A 42 5.09 16.65 0.76
C LEU A 42 4.13 17.09 1.87
N SER A 43 3.57 16.14 2.62
CA SER A 43 2.70 16.44 3.77
C SER A 43 3.42 17.28 4.82
N THR A 44 4.67 16.93 5.13
CA THR A 44 5.49 17.65 6.10
C THR A 44 5.83 19.05 5.61
N ALA A 45 6.25 19.20 4.34
CA ALA A 45 6.60 20.48 3.75
C ALA A 45 5.40 21.45 3.65
N VAL A 46 4.22 20.93 3.33
CA VAL A 46 3.00 21.74 3.30
C VAL A 46 2.63 22.18 4.72
N ALA A 47 2.66 21.26 5.70
CA ALA A 47 2.33 21.56 7.09
C ALA A 47 3.25 22.62 7.72
N SER A 48 4.53 22.67 7.33
CA SER A 48 5.45 23.70 7.82
C SER A 48 5.08 25.13 7.39
N ARG A 49 4.25 25.30 6.34
CA ARG A 49 3.83 26.62 5.85
C ARG A 49 2.39 26.98 6.21
N ILE A 50 1.48 26.02 6.23
CA ILE A 50 0.04 26.27 6.51
C ILE A 50 -0.34 26.06 7.98
N GLY A 51 0.60 25.62 8.81
CA GLY A 51 0.39 25.31 10.21
C GLY A 51 -0.01 23.85 10.46
N PRO A 52 -0.12 23.45 11.74
CA PRO A 52 -0.34 22.07 12.13
C PRO A 52 -1.73 21.58 11.71
N GLY A 53 -1.79 20.38 11.12
CA GLY A 53 -3.04 19.74 10.71
C GLY A 53 -2.83 18.71 9.61
N ALA A 54 -3.81 17.83 9.43
CA ALA A 54 -3.82 16.92 8.29
C ALA A 54 -4.11 17.71 7.01
N ASN A 55 -3.26 17.56 6.00
CA ASN A 55 -3.47 18.09 4.66
C ASN A 55 -3.74 16.94 3.68
N TRP A 56 -4.01 17.26 2.42
CA TRP A 56 -4.33 16.26 1.40
C TRP A 56 -3.23 15.18 1.28
N CYS A 57 -1.95 15.58 1.32
CA CYS A 57 -0.82 14.65 1.25
C CYS A 57 -0.76 13.71 2.47
N THR A 58 -1.27 14.14 3.63
CA THR A 58 -1.43 13.27 4.81
C THR A 58 -2.37 12.09 4.50
N PHE A 59 -3.53 12.36 3.90
CA PHE A 59 -4.48 11.32 3.50
C PHE A 59 -3.93 10.44 2.37
N ALA A 60 -3.22 11.04 1.41
CA ALA A 60 -2.57 10.31 0.32
C ALA A 60 -1.48 9.36 0.84
N THR A 61 -0.73 9.76 1.87
CA THR A 61 0.24 8.90 2.57
C THR A 61 -0.45 7.65 3.13
N TRP A 62 -1.56 7.83 3.86
CA TRP A 62 -2.32 6.71 4.43
C TRP A 62 -2.90 5.81 3.34
N ALA A 63 -3.53 6.38 2.32
CA ALA A 63 -4.13 5.63 1.22
C ALA A 63 -3.07 4.84 0.43
N SER A 64 -1.92 5.45 0.15
CA SER A 64 -0.80 4.79 -0.54
C SER A 64 -0.17 3.68 0.30
N ARG A 65 -0.14 3.84 1.63
CA ARG A 65 0.28 2.77 2.55
C ARG A 65 -0.66 1.57 2.47
N GLN A 66 -1.97 1.82 2.49
CA GLN A 66 -2.99 0.77 2.31
C GLN A 66 -2.87 0.09 0.94
N ALA A 67 -2.70 0.87 -0.13
CA ALA A 67 -2.45 0.36 -1.47
C ALA A 67 -1.24 -0.58 -1.51
N GLY A 68 -0.15 -0.21 -0.80
CA GLY A 68 1.05 -1.05 -0.70
C GLY A 68 0.79 -2.42 -0.07
N GLN A 69 -0.10 -2.52 0.91
CA GLN A 69 -0.46 -3.81 1.52
C GLN A 69 -1.12 -4.74 0.49
N THR A 70 -2.05 -4.20 -0.30
CA THR A 70 -2.73 -4.95 -1.36
C THR A 70 -1.75 -5.35 -2.48
N ILE A 71 -0.86 -4.45 -2.90
CA ILE A 71 0.16 -4.74 -3.92
C ILE A 71 1.10 -5.87 -3.47
N ARG A 72 1.48 -5.91 -2.20
CA ARG A 72 2.31 -6.99 -1.61
C ARG A 72 1.51 -8.22 -1.20
N LYS A 73 0.20 -8.27 -1.50
CA LYS A 73 -0.72 -9.36 -1.14
C LYS A 73 -0.77 -9.67 0.37
N GLU A 74 -0.48 -8.69 1.22
CA GLU A 74 -0.54 -8.86 2.68
C GLU A 74 -1.97 -9.16 3.16
N ASP A 75 -2.98 -8.69 2.42
CA ASP A 75 -4.40 -8.98 2.67
C ASP A 75 -4.74 -10.48 2.53
N LEU A 76 -4.12 -11.16 1.56
CA LEU A 76 -4.27 -12.61 1.39
C LEU A 76 -3.69 -13.35 2.59
N ALA A 77 -2.46 -13.01 3.00
CA ALA A 77 -1.80 -13.62 4.15
C ALA A 77 -2.64 -13.47 5.42
N ARG A 78 -3.14 -12.26 5.71
CA ARG A 78 -4.03 -12.01 6.86
C ARG A 78 -5.34 -12.78 6.78
N THR A 79 -5.94 -12.89 5.59
CA THR A 79 -7.19 -13.62 5.41
C THR A 79 -6.99 -15.12 5.61
N LEU A 80 -5.89 -15.69 5.12
CA LEU A 80 -5.51 -17.09 5.33
C LEU A 80 -5.21 -17.37 6.80
N GLU A 81 -4.40 -16.52 7.45
CA GLU A 81 -4.10 -16.62 8.87
C GLU A 81 -5.38 -16.59 9.71
N ALA A 82 -6.30 -15.64 9.45
CA ALA A 82 -7.57 -15.57 10.15
C ALA A 82 -8.40 -16.85 9.96
N LYS A 83 -8.49 -17.38 8.73
CA LYS A 83 -9.22 -18.63 8.46
C LYS A 83 -8.57 -19.85 9.11
N LEU A 84 -7.25 -19.92 9.22
CA LEU A 84 -6.55 -21.00 9.91
C LEU A 84 -6.71 -20.91 11.44
N ARG A 85 -6.72 -19.68 11.99
CA ARG A 85 -6.83 -19.45 13.44
C ARG A 85 -8.25 -19.62 13.98
N TYR A 86 -9.25 -19.31 13.16
CA TYR A 86 -10.68 -19.36 13.52
C TYR A 86 -11.47 -20.40 12.72
N GLY A 87 -10.79 -21.23 11.92
CA GLY A 87 -11.41 -22.37 11.24
C GLY A 87 -11.93 -23.39 12.25
N PRO A 88 -12.91 -24.22 11.87
CA PRO A 88 -13.44 -25.24 12.77
C PRO A 88 -12.27 -26.08 13.27
N ALA A 89 -12.13 -26.19 14.60
CA ALA A 89 -11.25 -27.18 15.20
C ALA A 89 -11.55 -28.51 14.50
N ALA A 90 -10.54 -29.15 13.92
CA ALA A 90 -10.69 -30.42 13.22
C ALA A 90 -11.57 -31.32 14.08
N ALA A 91 -12.81 -31.55 13.64
CA ALA A 91 -13.73 -32.38 14.38
C ALA A 91 -13.04 -33.74 14.52
N PRO A 92 -12.98 -34.34 15.71
CA PRO A 92 -12.37 -35.64 15.87
C PRO A 92 -13.03 -36.60 14.87
N LEU A 93 -12.20 -37.22 14.03
CA LEU A 93 -12.67 -38.24 13.10
C LEU A 93 -13.45 -39.29 13.91
N PRO A 94 -14.70 -39.61 13.54
CA PRO A 94 -15.41 -40.66 14.22
C PRO A 94 -14.63 -41.97 14.04
N GLU A 95 -14.23 -42.59 15.15
CA GLU A 95 -13.66 -43.93 15.18
C GLU A 95 -14.65 -44.89 14.51
N GLY A 96 -14.35 -45.33 13.29
CA GLY A 96 -15.18 -46.34 12.61
C GLY A 96 -15.20 -46.35 11.07
N ALA A 97 -14.59 -45.38 10.37
CA ALA A 97 -14.59 -45.39 8.91
C ALA A 97 -13.39 -46.13 8.31
N ALA A 98 -13.31 -47.45 8.52
CA ALA A 98 -12.51 -48.33 7.67
C ALA A 98 -13.35 -48.72 6.45
N GLY A 99 -13.34 -47.87 5.43
CA GLY A 99 -13.97 -48.13 4.14
C GLY A 99 -13.14 -47.54 3.02
N ASP A 100 -12.58 -48.42 2.18
CA ASP A 100 -11.74 -48.20 0.99
C ASP A 100 -11.25 -46.77 0.74
N ALA A 101 -9.99 -46.55 1.10
CA ALA A 101 -9.22 -45.36 0.79
C ALA A 101 -9.02 -45.23 -0.72
N ALA A 102 -9.97 -44.59 -1.41
CA ALA A 102 -9.64 -43.85 -2.63
C ALA A 102 -8.64 -42.74 -2.24
N PRO A 103 -7.57 -42.50 -3.01
CA PRO A 103 -6.55 -41.53 -2.63
C PRO A 103 -7.11 -40.11 -2.76
N ALA A 104 -7.63 -39.58 -1.66
CA ALA A 104 -8.05 -38.18 -1.50
C ALA A 104 -6.91 -37.16 -1.77
N ALA A 105 -5.67 -37.64 -1.97
CA ALA A 105 -4.49 -36.82 -2.20
C ALA A 105 -4.34 -36.27 -3.64
N THR A 106 -5.12 -36.74 -4.63
CA THR A 106 -4.94 -36.33 -6.04
C THR A 106 -5.92 -35.26 -6.53
N VAL A 107 -7.03 -35.06 -5.82
CA VAL A 107 -8.05 -34.08 -6.20
C VAL A 107 -7.64 -32.67 -5.77
N ASP A 108 -6.87 -32.54 -4.69
CA ASP A 108 -6.51 -31.25 -4.09
C ASP A 108 -5.54 -30.47 -4.99
N GLU A 109 -4.42 -31.06 -5.42
CA GLU A 109 -3.45 -30.42 -6.33
C GLU A 109 -4.07 -29.98 -7.67
N THR A 110 -5.02 -30.76 -8.18
CA THR A 110 -5.71 -30.47 -9.44
C THR A 110 -6.66 -29.27 -9.32
N ILE A 111 -7.34 -29.13 -8.17
CA ILE A 111 -8.21 -27.97 -7.90
C ILE A 111 -7.38 -26.69 -7.75
N TRP A 112 -6.22 -26.74 -7.09
CA TRP A 112 -5.32 -25.59 -6.93
C TRP A 112 -4.75 -25.08 -8.26
N GLN A 113 -4.43 -25.98 -9.19
CA GLN A 113 -3.97 -25.62 -10.53
C GLN A 113 -5.09 -25.03 -11.41
N VAL A 114 -6.33 -25.48 -11.21
CA VAL A 114 -7.49 -25.01 -12.00
C VAL A 114 -8.04 -23.67 -11.49
N LEU A 115 -7.99 -23.42 -10.17
CA LEU A 115 -8.61 -22.23 -9.57
C LEU A 115 -7.67 -21.02 -9.40
N ASP A 116 -6.35 -21.19 -9.58
CA ASP A 116 -5.30 -20.21 -9.24
C ASP A 116 -5.75 -19.24 -8.13
N PRO A 117 -5.65 -19.66 -6.85
CA PRO A 117 -6.16 -18.88 -5.73
C PRO A 117 -5.50 -17.51 -5.60
N THR A 118 -4.35 -17.30 -6.26
CA THR A 118 -3.59 -16.04 -6.22
C THR A 118 -4.04 -15.06 -7.29
N ALA A 119 -4.59 -15.53 -8.41
CA ALA A 119 -5.02 -14.69 -9.54
C ALA A 119 -5.98 -13.53 -9.18
N PRO A 120 -6.96 -13.67 -8.26
CA PRO A 120 -7.77 -12.53 -7.83
C PRO A 120 -6.94 -11.45 -7.12
N PHE A 121 -5.96 -11.85 -6.32
CA PHE A 121 -5.10 -10.95 -5.56
C PHE A 121 -4.06 -10.28 -6.45
N ASP A 122 -3.52 -11.00 -7.44
CA ASP A 122 -2.68 -10.42 -8.49
C ASP A 122 -3.42 -9.32 -9.26
N ARG A 123 -4.64 -9.61 -9.73
CA ARG A 123 -5.45 -8.62 -10.44
C ARG A 123 -5.77 -7.39 -9.57
N ALA A 124 -6.08 -7.60 -8.29
CA ALA A 124 -6.34 -6.52 -7.36
C ALA A 124 -5.06 -5.68 -7.12
N GLY A 125 -3.93 -6.33 -6.85
CA GLY A 125 -2.63 -5.68 -6.67
C GLY A 125 -2.23 -4.86 -7.89
N ASP A 126 -2.35 -5.42 -9.09
CA ASP A 126 -2.07 -4.74 -10.36
C ASP A 126 -2.98 -3.53 -10.59
N ALA A 127 -4.28 -3.67 -10.33
CA ALA A 127 -5.24 -2.58 -10.48
C ALA A 127 -4.94 -1.43 -9.50
N VAL A 128 -4.67 -1.76 -8.24
CA VAL A 128 -4.30 -0.81 -7.19
C VAL A 128 -2.97 -0.12 -7.51
N ALA A 129 -1.96 -0.87 -7.98
CA ALA A 129 -0.67 -0.32 -8.38
C ALA A 129 -0.78 0.69 -9.52
N ARG A 130 -1.63 0.42 -10.53
CA ARG A 130 -1.90 1.36 -11.62
C ARG A 130 -2.69 2.58 -11.14
N GLY A 131 -3.72 2.37 -10.32
CA GLY A 131 -4.54 3.46 -9.79
C GLY A 131 -3.74 4.42 -8.91
N ASN A 132 -2.95 3.89 -7.97
CA ASN A 132 -2.12 4.72 -7.09
C ASN A 132 -1.03 5.47 -7.88
N LEU A 133 -0.41 4.82 -8.88
CA LEU A 133 0.52 5.48 -9.79
C LEU A 133 -0.13 6.64 -10.53
N LYS A 134 -1.32 6.45 -11.11
CA LYS A 134 -2.01 7.52 -11.85
C LYS A 134 -2.26 8.74 -10.97
N VAL A 135 -2.84 8.55 -9.79
CA VAL A 135 -3.12 9.64 -8.86
C VAL A 135 -1.83 10.34 -8.43
N PHE A 136 -0.77 9.59 -8.14
CA PHE A 136 0.52 10.16 -7.78
C PHE A 136 1.17 10.97 -8.91
N ALA A 137 1.16 10.43 -10.13
CA ALA A 137 1.74 11.10 -11.29
C ALA A 137 1.01 12.40 -11.65
N GLU A 138 -0.29 12.51 -11.35
CA GLU A 138 -1.07 13.73 -11.59
C GLU A 138 -1.04 14.66 -10.37
N ILE A 139 -1.53 14.20 -9.22
CA ILE A 139 -1.74 15.06 -8.05
C ILE A 139 -0.45 15.24 -7.24
N GLY A 140 0.36 14.19 -7.09
CA GLY A 140 1.67 14.31 -6.45
C GLY A 140 2.59 15.29 -7.19
N HIS A 141 2.52 15.29 -8.53
CA HIS A 141 3.22 16.26 -9.37
C HIS A 141 2.78 17.70 -9.06
N GLU A 142 1.47 17.97 -9.00
CA GLU A 142 0.97 19.31 -8.71
C GLU A 142 1.34 19.80 -7.31
N PHE A 143 1.37 18.92 -6.30
CA PHE A 143 1.86 19.29 -4.98
C PHE A 143 3.37 19.58 -4.97
N ALA A 144 4.17 18.80 -5.69
CA ALA A 144 5.60 19.08 -5.83
C ALA A 144 5.86 20.42 -6.55
N ARG A 145 5.09 20.70 -7.61
CA ARG A 145 5.12 21.98 -8.32
C ARG A 145 4.72 23.14 -7.40
N PHE A 146 3.62 22.99 -6.66
CA PHE A 146 3.16 23.97 -5.69
C PHE A 146 4.22 24.27 -4.63
N CYS A 147 4.85 23.23 -4.08
CA CYS A 147 5.94 23.39 -3.11
C CYS A 147 7.07 24.25 -3.67
N ALA A 148 7.56 23.95 -4.88
CA ALA A 148 8.63 24.71 -5.51
C ALA A 148 8.24 26.17 -5.80
N THR A 149 7.02 26.42 -6.28
CA THR A 149 6.62 27.78 -6.71
C THR A 149 6.14 28.68 -5.58
N CYS A 150 5.53 28.08 -4.55
CA CYS A 150 4.79 28.83 -3.53
C CYS A 150 5.43 28.77 -2.14
N LEU A 151 6.27 27.77 -1.83
CA LEU A 151 6.92 27.68 -0.52
C LEU A 151 8.31 28.33 -0.49
N GLU A 152 8.97 28.47 -1.64
CA GLU A 152 10.28 29.15 -1.76
C GLU A 152 10.17 30.68 -1.85
N ASN A 153 8.96 31.22 -2.05
CA ASN A 153 8.75 32.64 -2.30
C ASN A 153 8.39 33.36 -0.99
N ASP A 154 9.37 34.05 -0.39
CA ASP A 154 9.17 34.97 0.75
C ASP A 154 8.53 36.31 0.32
N ALA A 155 8.08 36.43 -0.93
CA ALA A 155 7.62 37.70 -1.52
C ALA A 155 6.32 38.27 -0.91
N TYR A 156 5.66 37.54 -0.02
CA TYR A 156 4.40 37.94 0.62
C TYR A 156 4.35 37.70 2.15
N ASP A 157 5.50 37.46 2.80
CA ASP A 157 5.64 37.61 4.26
C ASP A 157 5.98 39.07 4.61
#